data_AF-A0A7J6PIY2-F1
#
_entry.id   AF-A0A7J6PIY2-F1
#
_cell.length_a   1.000
_cell.length_b   1.000
_cell.length_c   1.000
_cell.angle_alpha   90.00
_cell.angle_beta   90.00
_cell.angle_gamma   90.00
#
_symmetry.space_group_name_H-M   'P 1'
#
loop_
_entity.id
_entity.type
_entity.pdbx_description
1 polymer ?
#
loop_
_entity_poly.entity_id
_entity_poly.type
_entity_poly.pdbx_seq_one_letter_code
_entity_poly.pdbx_strand_id
1 'polypeptide(L)'
;MFVVNQEWQCLVFFCVTSVITVFVIPMYRCVTSKHPYMKKVLQIEANRKKTSLKTRQTRRPVLYIVKDIAPMAICAWGTMGVTFVVFPAQVSYWKSEDPTNTGFVAQVIYTFQVVDTIGRFLPSLKFDMPEWCLMIWVAARLIYIPLFTCVSLYPTLIPFYYDWFKHLIMGCFAITNGTGCTLSMMKGPNHAQGVI
;
A
#
# COMPACT_ATOMS: atom_id res chain seq x y z
N MET A 1 -16.07 21.50 -29.64
CA MET A 1 -16.20 20.33 -28.74
C MET A 1 -14.79 19.89 -28.40
N PHE A 2 -14.24 20.38 -27.29
CA PHE A 2 -12.81 20.23 -26.98
C PHE A 2 -12.54 18.83 -26.45
N VAL A 3 -11.72 18.07 -27.18
CA VAL A 3 -11.08 16.84 -26.72
C VAL A 3 -10.05 17.25 -25.66
N VAL A 4 -10.47 17.31 -24.41
CA VAL A 4 -9.55 17.54 -23.28
C VAL A 4 -8.80 16.24 -23.07
N ASN A 5 -7.52 16.23 -23.43
CA ASN A 5 -6.61 15.09 -23.31
C ASN A 5 -6.63 14.53 -21.88
N GLN A 6 -7.25 13.36 -21.72
CA GLN A 6 -7.43 12.64 -20.47
C GLN A 6 -6.09 12.33 -19.78
N GLU A 7 -5.03 12.16 -20.58
CA GLU A 7 -3.65 11.95 -20.12
C GLU A 7 -3.07 13.14 -19.36
N TRP A 8 -3.39 14.37 -19.80
CA TRP A 8 -2.94 15.59 -19.12
C TRP A 8 -3.58 15.75 -17.74
N GLN A 9 -4.83 15.33 -17.60
CA GLN A 9 -5.53 15.36 -16.31
C GLN A 9 -4.91 14.36 -15.32
N CYS A 10 -4.54 13.16 -15.79
CA CYS A 10 -3.84 12.16 -14.98
C CYS A 10 -2.45 12.66 -14.54
N LEU A 11 -1.69 13.29 -15.42
CA LEU A 11 -0.38 13.84 -15.10
C LEU A 11 -0.49 14.98 -14.07
N VAL A 12 -1.43 15.91 -14.25
CA VAL A 12 -1.70 16.98 -13.29
C VAL A 12 -2.11 16.40 -11.94
N PHE A 13 -3.02 15.41 -11.92
CA PHE A 13 -3.45 14.76 -10.69
C PHE A 13 -2.28 14.07 -9.97
N PHE A 14 -1.41 13.36 -10.72
CA PHE A 14 -0.22 12.70 -10.17
C PHE A 14 0.80 13.71 -9.62
N CYS A 15 1.04 14.82 -10.32
CA CYS A 15 1.92 15.88 -9.85
C CYS A 15 1.38 16.56 -8.59
N VAL A 16 0.09 16.91 -8.57
CA VAL A 16 -0.56 17.56 -7.42
C VAL A 16 -0.56 16.64 -6.20
N THR A 17 -0.94 15.37 -6.37
CA THR A 17 -0.92 14.39 -5.28
C THR A 17 0.50 14.13 -4.76
N SER A 18 1.49 13.99 -5.65
CA SER A 18 2.90 13.85 -5.25
C SER A 18 3.38 15.04 -4.43
N VAL A 19 3.06 16.26 -4.87
CA VAL A 19 3.40 17.50 -4.16
C VAL A 19 2.73 17.53 -2.77
N ILE A 20 1.43 17.21 -2.68
CA ILE A 20 0.72 17.11 -1.39
C ILE A 20 1.39 16.08 -0.48
N THR A 21 1.80 14.93 -1.01
CA THR A 21 2.45 13.86 -0.24
C THR A 21 3.80 14.32 0.31
N VAL A 22 4.58 15.06 -0.49
CA VAL A 22 5.84 15.67 -0.04
C VAL A 22 5.57 16.71 1.07
N PHE A 23 4.47 17.47 0.98
CA PHE A 23 4.06 18.43 2.00
C PHE A 23 3.58 17.80 3.32
N VAL A 24 3.29 16.49 3.36
CA VAL A 24 3.02 15.78 4.63
C VAL A 24 4.24 15.78 5.55
N ILE A 25 5.46 15.76 4.99
CA ILE A 25 6.72 15.77 5.76
C ILE A 25 6.90 17.08 6.56
N PRO A 26 6.82 18.28 5.96
CA PRO A 26 6.86 19.54 6.70
C PRO A 26 5.62 19.72 7.58
N MET A 27 4.42 19.27 7.15
CA MET A 27 3.23 19.31 8.00
C MET A 27 3.44 18.51 9.30
N TYR A 28 4.00 17.30 9.21
CA TYR A 28 4.33 16.49 10.38
C TYR A 28 5.32 17.21 11.31
N ARG A 29 6.37 17.83 10.75
CA ARG A 29 7.36 18.59 11.52
C ARG A 29 6.80 19.87 12.13
N CYS A 30 5.96 20.61 11.43
CA CYS A 30 5.52 21.95 11.83
C CYS A 30 4.25 21.94 12.69
N VAL A 31 3.33 21.02 12.42
CA VAL A 31 2.00 20.95 13.03
C VAL A 31 1.91 19.77 13.98
N THR A 32 2.08 18.55 13.46
CA THR A 32 1.80 17.32 14.23
C THR A 32 2.77 17.11 15.39
N SER A 33 4.06 17.42 15.21
CA SER A 33 5.09 17.31 16.25
C SER A 33 4.83 18.22 17.47
N LYS A 34 4.11 19.34 17.27
CA LYS A 34 3.81 20.32 18.32
C LYS A 34 2.58 19.95 19.14
N HIS A 35 1.77 19.00 18.67
CA HIS A 35 0.57 18.56 19.34
C HIS A 35 0.89 17.96 20.73
N PRO A 36 0.13 18.29 21.80
CA PRO A 36 0.44 17.86 23.17
C PRO A 36 0.56 16.33 23.34
N TYR A 37 -0.27 15.54 22.64
CA TYR A 37 -0.13 14.08 22.62
C TYR A 37 1.14 13.60 21.92
N MET A 38 1.52 14.24 20.80
CA MET A 38 2.73 13.88 20.06
C MET A 38 3.99 14.26 20.84
N LYS A 39 3.98 15.38 21.56
CA LYS A 39 5.08 15.76 22.47
C LYS A 39 5.36 14.69 23.53
N LYS A 40 4.32 14.07 24.10
CA LYS A 40 4.48 12.96 25.06
C LYS A 40 5.12 11.74 24.38
N VAL A 41 4.68 11.38 23.17
CA VAL A 41 5.28 10.27 22.39
C VAL A 41 6.75 10.58 22.05
N LEU A 42 7.06 11.78 21.58
CA LEU A 42 8.42 12.23 21.27
C LEU A 42 9.33 12.23 22.51
N GLN A 43 8.81 12.59 23.68
CA GLN A 43 9.55 12.48 24.95
C GLN A 43 9.80 11.02 25.34
N ILE A 44 8.82 10.13 25.15
CA ILE A 44 8.99 8.69 25.37
C ILE A 44 10.07 8.14 24.44
N GLU A 45 10.06 8.51 23.15
CA GLU A 45 11.10 8.11 22.19
C GLU A 45 12.48 8.69 22.53
N ALA A 46 12.56 9.96 22.94
CA ALA A 46 13.80 10.58 23.37
C ALA A 46 14.40 9.90 24.60
N ASN A 47 13.54 9.49 25.55
CA ASN A 47 13.95 8.71 26.71
C ASN A 47 14.40 7.29 26.31
N ARG A 48 13.71 6.62 25.37
CA ARG A 48 14.16 5.35 24.79
C ARG A 48 15.54 5.47 24.13
N LYS A 49 15.80 6.55 23.38
CA LYS A 49 17.12 6.83 22.80
C LYS A 49 18.20 7.02 23.87
N LYS A 50 17.92 7.78 24.95
CA LYS A 50 18.86 7.94 26.07
C LYS A 50 19.17 6.62 26.78
N THR A 51 18.16 5.76 26.97
CA THR A 51 18.35 4.44 27.56
C THR A 51 19.11 3.51 26.61
N SER A 52 18.80 3.54 25.30
CA SER A 52 19.50 2.78 24.25
C SER A 52 20.95 3.20 24.03
N LEU A 53 21.33 4.44 24.37
CA LEU A 53 22.72 4.91 24.32
C LEU A 53 23.56 4.41 25.50
N LYS A 54 22.93 4.06 26.64
CA LYS A 54 23.62 3.48 27.81
C LYS A 54 23.90 1.99 27.62
N THR A 55 23.05 1.29 26.88
CA THR A 55 23.33 -0.08 26.44
C THR A 55 24.30 0.00 25.26
N ARG A 56 25.47 -0.62 25.35
CA ARG A 56 26.42 -0.72 24.24
C ARG A 56 25.71 -1.42 23.07
N GLN A 57 25.14 -0.65 22.13
CA GLN A 57 24.72 -1.18 20.84
C GLN A 57 25.99 -1.71 20.19
N THR A 58 26.18 -3.03 20.22
CA THR A 58 27.16 -3.70 19.38
C THR A 58 26.87 -3.23 17.96
N ARG A 59 27.84 -2.52 17.37
CA ARG A 59 27.70 -1.89 16.05
C ARG A 59 27.60 -3.00 15.02
N ARG A 60 26.41 -3.60 14.86
CA ARG A 60 26.16 -4.64 13.87
C ARG A 60 26.54 -4.06 12.51
N PRO A 61 27.31 -4.78 11.67
CA PRO A 61 27.68 -4.26 10.37
C PRO A 61 26.40 -4.01 9.57
N VAL A 62 26.34 -2.88 8.87
CA VAL A 62 25.15 -2.44 8.13
C VAL A 62 24.62 -3.54 7.19
N LEU A 63 25.52 -4.33 6.60
CA LEU A 63 25.18 -5.45 5.73
C LEU A 63 24.28 -6.50 6.41
N TYR A 64 24.52 -6.82 7.69
CA TYR A 64 23.70 -7.80 8.43
C TYR A 64 22.33 -7.24 8.75
N ILE A 65 22.24 -5.95 9.09
CA ILE A 65 20.96 -5.27 9.31
C ILE A 65 20.15 -5.25 8.02
N VAL A 66 20.78 -4.94 6.89
CA VAL A 66 20.13 -4.97 5.57
C VAL A 66 19.66 -6.39 5.24
N LYS A 67 20.47 -7.41 5.50
CA LYS A 67 20.09 -8.82 5.27
C LYS A 67 18.91 -9.25 6.14
N ASP A 68 18.86 -8.80 7.39
CA ASP A 68 17.77 -9.12 8.33
C ASP A 68 16.45 -8.42 7.93
N ILE A 69 16.50 -7.21 7.38
CA ILE A 69 15.32 -6.46 6.92
C ILE A 69 14.89 -6.84 5.50
N ALA A 70 15.82 -7.32 4.66
CA ALA A 70 15.61 -7.68 3.26
C ALA A 70 14.33 -8.50 2.98
N PRO A 71 14.01 -9.59 3.72
CA PRO A 71 12.82 -10.38 3.40
C PRO A 71 11.52 -9.56 3.54
N MET A 72 11.40 -8.73 4.58
CA MET A 72 10.23 -7.87 4.77
C MET A 72 10.21 -6.72 3.75
N ALA A 73 11.37 -6.18 3.39
CA ALA A 73 11.47 -5.17 2.34
C ALA A 73 11.05 -5.72 0.96
N ILE A 74 11.44 -6.95 0.64
CA ILE A 74 11.03 -7.66 -0.59
C ILE A 74 9.51 -7.92 -0.56
N CYS A 75 8.93 -8.28 0.59
CA CYS A 75 7.48 -8.43 0.71
C CYS A 75 6.73 -7.11 0.44
N ALA A 76 7.20 -6.00 1.02
CA ALA A 76 6.63 -4.68 0.78
C ALA A 76 6.76 -4.29 -0.70
N TRP A 77 7.95 -4.47 -1.27
CA TRP A 77 8.24 -4.18 -2.67
C TRP A 77 7.40 -5.03 -3.61
N GLY A 78 7.29 -6.35 -3.38
CA GLY A 78 6.48 -7.24 -4.20
C GLY A 78 5.00 -6.90 -4.15
N THR A 79 4.49 -6.55 -2.95
CA THR A 79 3.10 -6.11 -2.77
C THR A 79 2.80 -4.87 -3.61
N MET A 80 3.64 -3.83 -3.50
CA MET A 80 3.49 -2.59 -4.26
C MET A 80 3.79 -2.78 -5.76
N GLY A 81 4.74 -3.63 -6.11
CA GLY A 81 5.16 -3.90 -7.47
C GLY A 81 4.03 -4.56 -8.27
N VAL A 82 3.39 -5.60 -7.72
CA VAL A 82 2.19 -6.18 -8.34
C VAL A 82 1.11 -5.11 -8.50
N THR A 83 0.91 -4.27 -7.49
CA THR A 83 -0.04 -3.15 -7.55
C THR A 83 0.24 -2.22 -8.72
N PHE A 84 1.48 -1.78 -8.87
CA PHE A 84 1.89 -0.89 -9.95
C PHE A 84 1.76 -1.53 -11.34
N VAL A 85 1.97 -2.85 -11.46
CA VAL A 85 1.88 -3.57 -12.74
C VAL A 85 0.43 -3.65 -13.24
N VAL A 86 -0.53 -3.97 -12.37
CA VAL A 86 -1.93 -4.14 -12.81
C VAL A 86 -2.75 -2.86 -12.66
N PHE A 87 -2.45 -2.03 -11.68
CA PHE A 87 -3.18 -0.81 -11.36
C PHE A 87 -2.30 0.43 -11.58
N PRO A 88 -2.74 1.44 -12.36
CA PRO A 88 -4.07 1.61 -12.95
C PRO A 88 -4.25 1.02 -14.35
N ALA A 89 -3.16 0.57 -15.01
CA ALA A 89 -3.13 0.31 -16.45
C ALA A 89 -4.15 -0.74 -16.94
N GLN A 90 -4.36 -1.84 -16.22
CA GLN A 90 -5.36 -2.84 -16.64
C GLN A 90 -6.78 -2.34 -16.36
N VAL A 91 -6.97 -1.65 -15.24
CA VAL A 91 -8.28 -1.17 -14.78
C VAL A 91 -8.87 -0.12 -15.70
N SER A 92 -8.04 0.68 -16.38
CA SER A 92 -8.53 1.64 -17.39
C SER A 92 -9.20 0.97 -18.59
N TYR A 93 -8.92 -0.31 -18.85
CA TYR A 93 -9.56 -1.08 -19.93
C TYR A 93 -10.85 -1.77 -19.49
N TRP A 94 -11.21 -1.74 -18.21
CA TRP A 94 -12.41 -2.40 -17.72
C TRP A 94 -13.67 -1.64 -18.15
N LYS A 95 -14.67 -2.40 -18.58
CA LYS A 95 -15.97 -1.86 -19.04
C LYS A 95 -17.05 -2.22 -18.04
N SER A 96 -18.00 -1.32 -17.83
CA SER A 96 -19.21 -1.62 -17.04
C SER A 96 -20.11 -2.61 -17.78
N GLU A 97 -20.87 -3.38 -17.02
CA GLU A 97 -22.03 -4.12 -17.52
C GLU A 97 -23.08 -3.18 -18.13
N ASP A 98 -23.25 -1.98 -17.55
CA ASP A 98 -24.16 -0.96 -18.05
C ASP A 98 -23.40 0.05 -18.93
N PRO A 99 -23.65 0.09 -20.26
CA PRO A 99 -22.99 1.04 -21.16
C PRO A 99 -23.24 2.51 -20.81
N THR A 100 -24.27 2.81 -20.02
CA THR A 100 -24.59 4.18 -19.60
C THR A 100 -23.73 4.66 -18.43
N ASN A 101 -23.05 3.75 -17.71
CA ASN A 101 -22.18 4.10 -16.59
C ASN A 101 -20.79 4.53 -17.04
N THR A 102 -20.68 5.77 -17.52
CA THR A 102 -19.40 6.38 -17.94
C THR A 102 -18.42 6.61 -16.79
N GLY A 103 -18.87 6.50 -15.52
CA GLY A 103 -18.08 6.71 -14.31
C GLY A 103 -17.48 5.44 -13.71
N PHE A 104 -17.72 4.27 -14.31
CA PHE A 104 -17.41 2.97 -13.73
C PHE A 104 -15.94 2.80 -13.29
N VAL A 105 -14.98 3.14 -14.16
CA VAL A 105 -13.55 3.03 -13.83
C VAL A 105 -13.18 3.87 -12.60
N ALA A 106 -13.74 5.07 -12.46
CA ALA A 106 -13.52 5.91 -11.30
C ALA A 106 -14.13 5.31 -10.01
N GLN A 107 -15.29 4.67 -10.11
CA GLN A 107 -15.91 3.95 -8.98
C GLN A 107 -15.07 2.76 -8.52
N VAL A 108 -14.51 2.00 -9.47
CA VAL A 108 -13.60 0.88 -9.17
C VAL A 108 -12.30 1.39 -8.53
N ILE A 109 -11.71 2.47 -9.06
CA ILE A 109 -10.55 3.12 -8.44
C ILE A 109 -10.88 3.61 -7.03
N TYR A 110 -12.05 4.21 -6.82
CA TYR A 110 -12.49 4.64 -5.49
C TYR A 110 -12.63 3.47 -4.52
N THR A 111 -13.14 2.33 -5.00
CA THR A 111 -13.20 1.07 -4.22
C THR A 111 -11.80 0.65 -3.77
N PHE A 112 -10.81 0.74 -4.64
CA PHE A 112 -9.42 0.46 -4.27
C PHE A 112 -8.95 1.38 -3.13
N GLN A 113 -9.13 2.69 -3.25
CA GLN A 113 -8.64 3.64 -2.25
C GLN A 113 -9.28 3.44 -0.87
N VAL A 114 -10.60 3.23 -0.83
CA VAL A 114 -11.33 2.99 0.42
C VAL A 114 -10.88 1.69 1.07
N VAL A 115 -10.82 0.60 0.30
CA VAL A 115 -10.52 -0.72 0.84
C VAL A 115 -9.02 -0.87 1.16
N ASP A 116 -8.12 -0.22 0.43
CA ASP A 116 -6.68 -0.15 0.76
C ASP A 116 -6.48 0.56 2.10
N THR A 117 -7.22 1.65 2.32
CA THR A 117 -7.20 2.39 3.58
C THR A 117 -7.64 1.50 4.74
N ILE A 118 -8.76 0.78 4.60
CA ILE A 118 -9.20 -0.22 5.59
C ILE A 118 -8.12 -1.28 5.81
N GLY A 119 -7.49 -1.75 4.73
CA GLY A 119 -6.35 -2.66 4.73
C GLY A 119 -5.20 -2.20 5.64
N ARG A 120 -4.88 -0.91 5.60
CA ARG A 120 -3.82 -0.30 6.43
C ARG A 120 -4.20 -0.15 7.89
N PHE A 121 -5.49 -0.06 8.20
CA PHE A 121 -5.98 0.02 9.58
C PHE A 121 -6.12 -1.34 10.27
N LEU A 122 -6.21 -2.45 9.53
CA LEU A 122 -6.35 -3.80 10.09
C LEU A 122 -5.29 -4.15 11.15
N PRO A 123 -3.99 -3.83 10.99
CA PRO A 123 -2.99 -4.08 12.03
C PRO A 123 -3.27 -3.32 13.33
N SER A 124 -3.93 -2.15 13.27
CA SER A 124 -4.34 -1.40 14.46
C SER A 124 -5.47 -2.10 15.24
N LEU A 125 -6.22 -2.99 14.57
CA LEU A 125 -7.26 -3.85 15.16
C LEU A 125 -6.68 -5.18 15.71
N LYS A 126 -5.37 -5.25 15.94
CA LYS A 126 -4.63 -6.44 16.38
C LYS A 126 -4.61 -7.59 15.37
N PHE A 127 -4.85 -7.31 14.08
CA PHE A 127 -4.59 -8.29 13.04
C PHE A 127 -3.08 -8.44 12.84
N ASP A 128 -2.52 -9.56 13.24
CA ASP A 128 -1.11 -9.91 13.01
C ASP A 128 -1.02 -11.26 12.27
N MET A 129 -0.11 -11.34 11.33
CA MET A 129 0.10 -12.50 10.48
C MET A 129 1.58 -12.90 10.52
N PRO A 130 1.94 -14.18 10.79
CA PRO A 130 3.34 -14.58 10.84
C PRO A 130 4.05 -14.35 9.51
N GLU A 131 5.37 -14.15 9.55
CA GLU A 131 6.17 -13.70 8.41
C GLU A 131 6.15 -14.67 7.23
N TRP A 132 6.14 -15.97 7.49
CA TRP A 132 6.02 -16.98 6.45
C TRP A 132 4.68 -16.91 5.73
N CYS A 133 3.58 -16.66 6.47
CA CYS A 133 2.27 -16.42 5.87
C CYS A 133 2.29 -15.14 5.02
N LEU A 134 2.96 -14.08 5.50
CA LEU A 134 3.08 -12.83 4.76
C LEU A 134 3.80 -13.04 3.42
N MET A 135 4.90 -13.82 3.40
CA MET A 135 5.60 -14.16 2.16
C MET A 135 4.71 -14.92 1.17
N ILE A 136 3.98 -15.93 1.66
CA ILE A 136 3.01 -16.67 0.83
C ILE A 136 1.90 -15.74 0.33
N TRP A 137 1.42 -14.84 1.17
CA TRP A 137 0.39 -13.87 0.83
C TRP A 137 0.84 -12.92 -0.29
N VAL A 138 2.08 -12.43 -0.22
CA VAL A 138 2.68 -11.60 -1.27
C VAL A 138 2.86 -12.41 -2.57
N ALA A 139 3.34 -13.65 -2.48
CA ALA A 139 3.47 -14.52 -3.66
C ALA A 139 2.10 -14.81 -4.31
N ALA A 140 1.07 -15.07 -3.50
CA ALA A 140 -0.29 -15.31 -3.97
C ALA A 140 -0.85 -14.11 -4.75
N ARG A 141 -0.40 -12.88 -4.48
CA ARG A 141 -0.82 -11.69 -5.24
C ARG A 141 -0.44 -11.75 -6.72
N LEU A 142 0.54 -12.56 -7.11
CA LEU A 142 0.87 -12.76 -8.52
C LEU A 142 -0.33 -13.27 -9.34
N ILE A 143 -1.31 -13.92 -8.70
CA ILE A 143 -2.55 -14.35 -9.36
C ILE A 143 -3.38 -13.17 -9.90
N TYR A 144 -3.23 -11.98 -9.34
CA TYR A 144 -3.95 -10.80 -9.81
C TYR A 144 -3.49 -10.32 -11.17
N ILE A 145 -2.25 -10.61 -11.58
CA ILE A 145 -1.71 -10.24 -12.90
C ILE A 145 -2.53 -10.90 -14.03
N PRO A 146 -2.61 -12.25 -14.12
CA PRO A 146 -3.44 -12.88 -15.14
C PRO A 146 -4.92 -12.56 -14.94
N LEU A 147 -5.41 -12.46 -13.69
CA LEU A 147 -6.82 -12.16 -13.44
C LEU A 147 -7.24 -10.79 -14.00
N PHE A 148 -6.48 -9.74 -13.71
CA PHE A 148 -6.78 -8.38 -14.22
C PHE A 148 -6.62 -8.29 -15.73
N THR A 149 -5.64 -9.00 -16.28
CA THR A 149 -5.44 -9.08 -17.74
C THR A 149 -6.64 -9.78 -18.39
N CYS A 150 -7.13 -10.89 -17.83
CA CYS A 150 -8.30 -11.61 -18.34
C CYS A 150 -9.58 -10.78 -18.27
N VAL A 151 -9.81 -10.04 -17.18
CA VAL A 151 -10.96 -9.10 -17.08
C VAL A 151 -10.90 -8.05 -18.18
N SER A 152 -9.70 -7.57 -18.52
CA SER A 152 -9.50 -6.55 -19.55
C SER A 152 -9.66 -7.12 -20.97
N LEU A 153 -9.16 -8.32 -21.23
CA LEU A 153 -9.20 -8.97 -22.56
C LEU A 153 -10.55 -9.61 -22.88
N TYR A 154 -11.24 -10.15 -21.88
CA TYR A 154 -12.48 -10.90 -22.05
C TYR A 154 -13.64 -10.33 -21.21
N PRO A 155 -14.04 -9.07 -21.46
CA PRO A 155 -15.02 -8.37 -20.62
C PRO A 155 -16.45 -8.95 -20.71
N THR A 156 -16.74 -9.81 -21.69
CA THR A 156 -18.06 -10.43 -21.89
C THR A 156 -18.18 -11.83 -21.28
N LEU A 157 -17.08 -12.43 -20.80
CA LEU A 157 -17.12 -13.75 -20.18
C LEU A 157 -17.64 -13.64 -18.74
N ILE A 158 -18.49 -14.58 -18.33
CA ILE A 158 -18.88 -14.73 -16.92
C ILE A 158 -17.66 -15.30 -16.15
N PRO A 159 -17.28 -14.76 -14.98
CA PRO A 159 -17.91 -13.69 -14.21
C PRO A 159 -17.38 -12.27 -14.49
N PHE A 160 -16.42 -12.08 -15.42
CA PHE A 160 -15.82 -10.79 -15.76
C PHE A 160 -16.81 -9.76 -16.34
N TYR A 161 -17.96 -10.20 -16.83
CA TYR A 161 -19.02 -9.30 -17.27
C TYR A 161 -19.59 -8.45 -16.13
N TYR A 162 -19.80 -9.04 -14.94
CA TYR A 162 -20.53 -8.38 -13.87
C TYR A 162 -19.71 -7.34 -13.11
N ASP A 163 -20.32 -6.18 -12.87
CA ASP A 163 -19.65 -5.07 -12.18
C ASP A 163 -19.37 -5.37 -10.71
N TRP A 164 -20.28 -6.07 -10.03
CA TRP A 164 -20.05 -6.50 -8.65
C TRP A 164 -18.80 -7.37 -8.52
N PHE A 165 -18.50 -8.21 -9.53
CA PHE A 165 -17.33 -9.08 -9.53
C PHE A 165 -16.04 -8.28 -9.70
N LYS A 166 -16.05 -7.27 -10.57
CA LYS A 166 -14.93 -6.32 -10.74
C LYS A 166 -14.66 -5.56 -9.43
N HIS A 167 -15.69 -5.07 -8.75
CA HIS A 167 -15.57 -4.42 -7.44
C HIS A 167 -15.07 -5.39 -6.35
N LEU A 168 -15.52 -6.64 -6.37
CA LEU A 168 -15.08 -7.67 -5.44
C LEU A 168 -13.59 -8.00 -5.61
N ILE A 169 -13.14 -8.25 -6.85
CA ILE A 169 -11.71 -8.46 -7.15
C ILE A 169 -10.90 -7.24 -6.71
N MET A 170 -11.37 -6.03 -7.03
CA MET A 170 -10.68 -4.80 -6.66
C MET A 170 -10.58 -4.63 -5.15
N GLY A 171 -11.66 -4.92 -4.41
CA GLY A 171 -11.67 -4.89 -2.95
C GLY A 171 -10.69 -5.90 -2.35
N CYS A 172 -10.72 -7.16 -2.80
CA CYS A 172 -9.76 -8.19 -2.38
C CYS A 172 -8.31 -7.79 -2.69
N PHE A 173 -8.09 -7.20 -3.86
CA PHE A 173 -6.77 -6.72 -4.27
C PHE A 173 -6.27 -5.55 -3.40
N ALA A 174 -7.15 -4.61 -3.06
CA ALA A 174 -6.86 -3.44 -2.25
C ALA A 174 -6.60 -3.81 -0.78
N ILE A 175 -7.44 -4.65 -0.17
CA ILE A 175 -7.26 -5.05 1.23
C ILE A 175 -5.96 -5.82 1.41
N THR A 176 -5.62 -6.69 0.47
CA THR A 176 -4.36 -7.45 0.48
C THR A 176 -3.15 -6.56 0.21
N ASN A 177 -3.31 -5.44 -0.51
CA ASN A 177 -2.26 -4.44 -0.69
C ASN A 177 -2.00 -3.66 0.61
N GLY A 178 -3.04 -3.09 1.19
CA GLY A 178 -2.95 -2.29 2.42
C GLY A 178 -2.44 -3.09 3.61
N THR A 179 -2.97 -4.30 3.82
CA THR A 179 -2.53 -5.20 4.90
C THR A 179 -1.09 -5.68 4.69
N GLY A 180 -0.78 -6.21 3.51
CA GLY A 180 0.53 -6.78 3.20
C GLY A 180 1.65 -5.74 3.31
N CYS A 181 1.41 -4.55 2.78
CA CYS A 181 2.35 -3.43 2.88
C CYS A 181 2.57 -3.01 4.34
N THR A 182 1.49 -2.84 5.10
CA THR A 182 1.58 -2.34 6.49
C THR A 182 2.27 -3.34 7.40
N LEU A 183 1.92 -4.63 7.31
CA LEU A 183 2.57 -5.68 8.09
C LEU A 183 4.05 -5.83 7.74
N SER A 184 4.41 -5.76 6.45
CA SER A 184 5.82 -5.79 6.01
C SER A 184 6.62 -4.63 6.62
N MET A 185 6.05 -3.41 6.60
CA MET A 185 6.69 -2.21 7.14
C MET A 185 6.75 -2.19 8.67
N MET A 186 5.80 -2.82 9.36
CA MET A 186 5.83 -2.96 10.82
C MET A 186 6.86 -3.99 11.30
N LYS A 187 7.04 -5.09 10.54
CA LYS A 187 7.94 -6.19 10.93
C LYS A 187 9.41 -5.96 10.55
N GLY A 188 9.69 -5.13 9.54
CA GLY A 188 11.06 -4.80 9.14
C GLY A 188 11.93 -4.27 10.30
N PRO A 189 11.50 -3.23 11.04
CA PRO A 189 12.28 -2.68 12.15
C PRO A 189 12.52 -3.66 13.32
N ASN A 190 11.62 -4.61 13.56
CA ASN A 190 11.78 -5.61 14.62
C ASN A 190 12.97 -6.54 14.35
N HIS A 191 13.27 -6.82 13.09
CA HIS A 191 14.45 -7.61 12.70
C HIS A 191 15.76 -6.83 12.90
N ALA A 192 15.72 -5.51 12.72
CA ALA A 192 16.87 -4.65 12.87
C ALA A 192 17.32 -4.47 14.33
N GLN A 193 16.42 -4.71 15.30
CA GLN A 193 16.71 -4.51 16.72
C GLN A 193 17.60 -5.60 17.32
N GLY A 194 17.81 -6.72 16.61
CA GLY A 194 18.56 -7.86 17.11
C GLY A 194 17.80 -8.59 18.22
N VAL A 195 17.87 -9.91 18.22
CA VAL A 195 17.50 -10.71 19.39
C VAL A 195 18.37 -10.22 20.55
N ILE A 196 17.74 -9.66 21.58
CA ILE A 196 18.39 -9.42 22.89
C ILE A 196 18.65 -10.77 23.52
#